data_AF-A0A4R0K8E8-F1
#
_entry.id   AF-A0A4R0K8E8-F1
#
_cell.length_a   1.000
_cell.length_b   1.000
_cell.length_c   1.000
_cell.angle_alpha   90.00
_cell.angle_beta   90.00
_cell.angle_gamma   90.00
#
_symmetry.space_group_name_H-M   'P 1'
#
loop_
_entity.id
_entity.type
_entity.pdbx_description
1 polymer ?
#
loop_
_entity_poly.entity_id
_entity_poly.type
_entity_poly.pdbx_seq_one_letter_code
_entity_poly.pdbx_strand_id
1 'polypeptide(L)'
;MSNERALVAATSVETGRFAATEQLVDRDDLVRLVDELSTIDQGYVEVRRADDDFPALLVGFRMGFAVVQCMSGPESIALLTGDGSVVGSDLVDVLIMDDLATFSGDYVLESARARDVLRKFADGADVRCLGEWHDL
;
A
#
# COMPACT_ATOMS: atom_id res chain seq x y z
N MET A 1 12.97 -23.67 -0.32
CA MET A 1 12.48 -22.35 0.09
C MET A 1 11.45 -21.96 -0.95
N SER A 2 10.19 -21.79 -0.57
CA SER A 2 9.18 -21.30 -1.51
C SER A 2 9.50 -19.83 -1.78
N ASN A 3 9.64 -19.42 -3.03
CA ASN A 3 9.66 -18.00 -3.36
C ASN A 3 8.26 -17.48 -3.09
N GLU A 4 8.10 -16.60 -2.10
CA GLU A 4 6.82 -15.93 -1.87
C GLU A 4 6.49 -15.09 -3.10
N ARG A 5 5.30 -15.31 -3.65
CA ARG A 5 4.81 -14.64 -4.86
C ARG A 5 3.61 -13.79 -4.49
N ALA A 6 3.51 -12.64 -5.12
CA ALA A 6 2.41 -11.72 -4.96
C ALA A 6 1.74 -11.44 -6.30
N LEU A 7 0.45 -11.13 -6.25
CA LEU A 7 -0.27 -10.49 -7.35
C LEU A 7 -0.31 -9.00 -7.05
N VAL A 8 0.08 -8.22 -8.05
CA VAL A 8 0.27 -6.77 -7.91
C VAL A 8 -0.37 -6.02 -9.07
N ALA A 9 -1.18 -5.02 -8.73
CA ALA A 9 -1.62 -3.98 -9.66
C ALA A 9 -1.04 -2.65 -9.17
N ALA A 10 -0.49 -1.83 -10.06
CA ALA A 10 0.27 -0.66 -9.63
C ALA A 10 0.23 0.48 -10.64
N THR A 11 0.54 1.68 -10.14
CA THR A 11 0.88 2.82 -10.98
C THR A 11 2.11 2.51 -11.82
N SER A 12 1.99 2.67 -13.13
CA SER A 12 3.12 2.53 -14.04
C SER A 12 4.07 3.72 -13.85
N VAL A 13 5.34 3.44 -13.53
CA VAL A 13 6.37 4.48 -13.39
C VAL A 13 6.61 5.23 -14.70
N GLU A 14 6.42 4.56 -15.85
CA GLU A 14 6.60 5.16 -17.17
C GLU A 14 5.48 6.14 -17.55
N THR A 15 4.23 5.81 -17.20
CA THR A 15 3.04 6.56 -17.65
C THR A 15 2.39 7.40 -16.57
N GLY A 16 2.68 7.12 -15.29
CA GLY A 16 2.04 7.73 -14.13
C GLY A 16 0.57 7.33 -13.96
N ARG A 17 0.09 6.29 -14.65
CA ARG A 17 -1.30 5.81 -14.61
C ARG A 17 -1.41 4.47 -13.90
N PHE A 18 -2.50 4.27 -13.16
CA PHE A 18 -2.79 2.98 -12.55
C PHE A 18 -3.09 1.90 -13.59
N ALA A 19 -2.33 0.80 -13.53
CA ALA A 19 -2.57 -0.39 -14.33
C ALA A 19 -3.27 -1.45 -13.47
N ALA A 20 -4.59 -1.61 -13.67
CA ALA A 20 -5.43 -2.53 -12.91
C ALA A 20 -5.21 -4.03 -13.24
N THR A 21 -4.34 -4.35 -14.19
CA THR A 21 -4.02 -5.75 -14.51
C THR A 21 -3.02 -6.28 -13.50
N GLU A 22 -3.45 -7.25 -12.70
CA GLU A 22 -2.57 -7.94 -11.75
C GLU A 22 -1.45 -8.67 -12.48
N GLN A 23 -0.23 -8.50 -11.96
CA GLN A 23 0.96 -9.20 -12.41
C GLN A 23 1.45 -10.11 -11.28
N LEU A 24 1.78 -11.35 -11.64
CA LEU A 24 2.45 -12.27 -10.73
C LEU A 24 3.92 -11.88 -10.63
N VAL A 25 4.34 -11.44 -9.46
CA VAL A 25 5.72 -11.04 -9.17
C VAL A 25 6.28 -11.89 -8.05
N ASP A 26 7.60 -12.03 -8.01
CA ASP A 26 8.26 -12.53 -6.82
C ASP A 26 8.49 -11.39 -5.81
N ARG A 27 8.97 -11.78 -4.64
CA ARG A 27 9.27 -10.87 -3.53
C ARG A 27 10.25 -9.76 -3.92
N ASP A 28 11.30 -10.06 -4.68
CA ASP A 28 12.33 -9.07 -5.00
C ASP A 28 11.84 -8.08 -6.06
N ASP A 29 11.04 -8.54 -7.02
CA ASP A 29 10.36 -7.67 -7.99
C ASP A 29 9.34 -6.74 -7.32
N LEU A 30 8.60 -7.21 -6.31
CA LEU A 30 7.71 -6.35 -5.52
C LEU A 30 8.50 -5.27 -4.77
N VAL A 31 9.61 -5.64 -4.11
CA VAL A 31 10.45 -4.64 -3.41
C VAL A 31 11.01 -3.61 -4.38
N ARG A 32 11.50 -4.06 -5.54
CA ARG A 32 12.00 -3.17 -6.58
C ARG A 32 10.92 -2.23 -7.10
N LEU A 33 9.71 -2.72 -7.38
CA LEU A 33 8.58 -1.89 -7.81
C LEU A 33 8.25 -0.81 -6.78
N VAL A 34 8.19 -1.17 -5.50
CA VAL A 34 7.94 -0.22 -4.42
C VAL A 34 9.04 0.84 -4.34
N ASP A 35 10.31 0.45 -4.53
CA ASP A 35 11.44 1.39 -4.58
C ASP A 35 11.43 2.28 -5.84
N GLU A 36 10.97 1.79 -6.98
CA GLU A 36 10.81 2.59 -8.20
C GLU A 36 9.68 3.62 -8.07
N LEU A 37 8.52 3.18 -7.56
CA LEU A 37 7.38 4.04 -7.22
C LEU A 37 7.76 5.17 -6.26
N SER A 38 8.71 4.91 -5.37
CA SER A 38 9.25 5.90 -4.45
C SER A 38 9.99 7.05 -5.13
N THR A 39 10.52 6.84 -6.33
CA THR A 39 11.29 7.85 -7.06
C THR A 39 10.41 8.90 -7.72
N ILE A 40 9.17 8.55 -8.03
CA ILE A 40 8.17 9.46 -8.61
C ILE A 40 7.33 10.18 -7.53
N ASP A 41 7.59 9.87 -6.26
CA ASP A 41 7.00 10.49 -5.06
C ASP A 41 5.46 10.51 -5.02
N GLN A 42 4.81 9.70 -5.86
CA GLN A 42 3.37 9.52 -5.88
C GLN A 42 2.96 8.24 -6.60
N GLY A 43 1.85 7.65 -6.21
CA GLY A 43 1.26 6.50 -6.90
C GLY A 43 0.40 5.67 -5.98
N TYR A 44 -0.03 4.55 -6.53
CA TYR A 44 -0.92 3.61 -5.88
C TYR A 44 -0.53 2.18 -6.26
N VAL A 45 -0.57 1.27 -5.28
CA VAL A 45 -0.26 -0.15 -5.45
C VAL A 45 -1.23 -1.02 -4.65
N GLU A 46 -1.67 -2.11 -5.26
CA GLU A 46 -2.45 -3.17 -4.65
C GLU A 46 -1.62 -4.44 -4.63
N VAL A 47 -1.56 -5.12 -3.48
CA VAL A 47 -0.74 -6.31 -3.27
C VAL A 47 -1.53 -7.34 -2.50
N ARG A 48 -1.59 -8.57 -3.03
CA ARG A 48 -2.06 -9.74 -2.30
C ARG A 48 -1.16 -10.94 -2.56
N ARG A 49 -1.24 -11.97 -1.73
CA ARG A 49 -0.51 -13.22 -1.95
C ARG A 49 -1.07 -13.94 -3.17
N ALA A 50 -0.23 -14.60 -3.95
CA ALA A 50 -0.67 -15.24 -5.19
C ALA A 50 -1.69 -16.37 -4.98
N ASP A 51 -1.67 -17.01 -3.81
CA ASP A 51 -2.52 -18.15 -3.49
C ASP A 51 -3.78 -17.76 -2.68
N ASP A 52 -3.91 -16.47 -2.31
CA ASP A 52 -5.02 -15.96 -1.49
C ASP A 52 -5.68 -14.74 -2.15
N ASP A 53 -7.00 -14.67 -2.11
CA ASP A 53 -7.73 -13.47 -2.56
C ASP A 53 -7.70 -12.36 -1.50
N PHE A 54 -7.52 -12.73 -0.23
CA PHE A 54 -7.46 -11.81 0.91
C PHE A 54 -6.46 -12.32 1.98
N PRO A 55 -5.88 -11.41 2.77
CA PRO A 55 -6.02 -9.96 2.70
C PRO A 55 -5.25 -9.36 1.51
N ALA A 56 -5.73 -8.23 1.00
CA ALA A 56 -5.02 -7.39 0.04
C ALA A 56 -4.65 -6.06 0.71
N LEU A 57 -3.41 -5.61 0.54
CA LEU A 57 -2.97 -4.28 0.93
C LEU A 57 -3.10 -3.32 -0.25
N LEU A 58 -3.67 -2.15 -0.01
CA LEU A 58 -3.84 -1.08 -0.98
C LEU A 58 -3.12 0.15 -0.43
N VAL A 59 -2.15 0.68 -1.16
CA VAL A 59 -1.27 1.73 -0.65
C VAL A 59 -1.23 2.87 -1.63
N GLY A 60 -1.79 4.01 -1.20
CA GLY A 60 -1.66 5.29 -1.88
C GLY A 60 -0.56 6.11 -1.24
N PHE A 61 0.29 6.75 -2.04
CA PHE A 61 1.33 7.65 -1.54
C PHE A 61 1.47 8.88 -2.43
N ARG A 62 1.91 9.98 -1.82
CA ARG A 62 2.14 11.27 -2.47
C ARG A 62 2.97 12.18 -1.56
N MET A 63 3.96 12.86 -2.13
CA MET A 63 4.74 13.91 -1.45
C MET A 63 5.34 13.46 -0.11
N GLY A 64 5.93 12.26 -0.07
CA GLY A 64 6.51 11.69 1.15
C GLY A 64 5.52 11.12 2.17
N PHE A 65 4.21 11.17 1.90
CA PHE A 65 3.16 10.59 2.74
C PHE A 65 2.47 9.39 2.09
N ALA A 66 1.82 8.56 2.89
CA ALA A 66 1.10 7.39 2.43
C ALA A 66 -0.08 7.05 3.33
N VAL A 67 -1.05 6.33 2.76
CA VAL A 67 -2.14 5.66 3.47
C VAL A 67 -2.12 4.20 3.07
N VAL A 68 -2.30 3.31 4.05
CA VAL A 68 -2.39 1.87 3.83
C VAL A 68 -3.80 1.42 4.21
N GLN A 69 -4.45 0.76 3.26
CA GLN A 69 -5.73 0.09 3.45
C GLN A 69 -5.51 -1.42 3.42
N CYS A 70 -6.32 -2.15 4.18
CA CYS A 70 -6.38 -3.61 4.14
C CYS A 70 -7.80 -4.02 3.75
N MET A 71 -7.92 -4.75 2.65
CA MET A 71 -9.13 -5.49 2.33
C MET A 71 -9.01 -6.90 2.90
N SER A 72 -9.82 -7.21 3.92
CA SER A 72 -9.88 -8.54 4.53
C SER A 72 -10.98 -9.43 3.92
N GLY A 73 -11.81 -8.84 3.05
CA GLY A 73 -12.89 -9.48 2.32
C GLY A 73 -13.52 -8.50 1.32
N PRO A 74 -14.52 -8.95 0.52
CA PRO A 74 -15.11 -8.13 -0.54
C PRO A 74 -15.75 -6.82 -0.06
N GLU A 75 -16.21 -6.78 1.19
CA GLU A 75 -16.90 -5.63 1.79
C GLU A 75 -16.22 -5.17 3.09
N SER A 76 -14.97 -5.57 3.33
CA SER A 76 -14.26 -5.28 4.58
C SER A 76 -12.97 -4.53 4.31
N ILE A 77 -12.98 -3.23 4.62
CA ILE A 77 -11.83 -2.34 4.49
C ILE A 77 -11.46 -1.81 5.87
N ALA A 78 -10.17 -1.82 6.19
CA ALA A 78 -9.61 -1.14 7.34
C ALA A 78 -8.47 -0.21 6.92
N LEU A 79 -8.27 0.88 7.66
CA LEU A 79 -7.13 1.79 7.51
C LEU A 79 -6.08 1.51 8.59
N LEU A 80 -4.81 1.53 8.22
CA LEU A 80 -3.72 1.46 9.18
C LEU A 80 -3.61 2.79 9.93
N THR A 81 -3.51 2.74 11.25
CA THR A 81 -3.27 3.93 12.08
C THR A 81 -1.95 4.59 11.67
N GLY A 82 -1.97 5.93 11.57
CA GLY A 82 -0.83 6.76 11.23
C GLY A 82 0.32 6.65 12.22
N ASP A 83 1.50 7.09 11.81
CA ASP A 83 2.75 6.98 12.59
C ASP A 83 3.07 8.26 13.39
N GLY A 84 2.14 9.23 13.37
CA GLY A 84 2.29 10.52 14.04
C GLY A 84 3.16 11.52 13.29
N SER A 85 3.56 11.24 12.04
CA SER A 85 4.26 12.19 11.17
C SER A 85 3.41 13.40 10.77
N VAL A 86 2.09 13.24 10.80
CA VAL A 86 1.10 14.28 10.52
C VAL A 86 0.20 14.45 11.74
N VAL A 87 -0.17 15.69 12.07
CA VAL A 87 -1.12 15.97 13.16
C VAL A 87 -2.48 15.38 12.77
N GLY A 88 -3.15 14.68 13.69
CA GLY A 88 -4.40 13.95 13.39
C GLY A 88 -5.49 14.76 12.70
N SER A 89 -5.63 16.05 13.04
CA SER A 89 -6.61 16.96 12.43
C SER A 89 -6.23 17.48 11.03
N ASP A 90 -4.98 17.34 10.61
CA ASP A 90 -4.53 17.82 9.31
C ASP A 90 -4.98 16.86 8.21
N LEU A 91 -5.18 17.40 7.01
CA LEU A 91 -5.67 16.65 5.85
C LEU A 91 -4.56 16.49 4.83
N VAL A 92 -4.41 15.27 4.33
CA VAL A 92 -3.40 14.91 3.32
C VAL A 92 -4.07 14.21 2.16
N ASP A 93 -3.74 14.68 0.95
CA ASP A 93 -4.19 14.06 -0.29
C ASP A 93 -3.15 13.04 -0.78
N VAL A 94 -3.57 11.79 -0.92
CA VAL A 94 -2.80 10.71 -1.56
C VAL A 94 -3.49 10.23 -2.83
N LEU A 95 -2.75 9.56 -3.72
CA LEU A 95 -3.33 8.92 -4.89
C LEU A 95 -3.98 7.59 -4.53
N ILE A 96 -5.24 7.41 -4.92
CA ILE A 96 -5.95 6.14 -4.94
C ILE A 96 -6.31 5.86 -6.39
N MET A 97 -5.67 4.84 -6.97
CA MET A 97 -5.65 4.64 -8.42
C MET A 97 -5.16 5.91 -9.15
N ASP A 98 -6.03 6.58 -9.92
CA ASP A 98 -5.72 7.81 -10.66
C ASP A 98 -6.30 9.09 -10.02
N ASP A 99 -7.02 8.96 -8.91
CA ASP A 99 -7.73 10.06 -8.26
C ASP A 99 -7.09 10.43 -6.92
N LEU A 100 -7.24 11.70 -6.51
CA LEU A 100 -6.82 12.13 -5.17
C LEU A 100 -7.91 11.84 -4.15
N ALA A 101 -7.52 11.24 -3.03
CA ALA A 101 -8.36 11.04 -1.88
C ALA A 101 -7.71 11.68 -0.65
N THR A 102 -8.55 12.36 0.14
CA THR A 102 -8.14 13.11 1.33
C THR A 102 -8.31 12.25 2.58
N PHE A 103 -7.27 12.17 3.40
CA PHE A 103 -7.28 11.45 4.68
C PHE A 103 -6.83 12.36 5.82
N SER A 104 -7.31 12.11 7.03
CA SER A 104 -6.81 12.77 8.23
C SER A 104 -5.46 12.21 8.64
N GLY A 105 -4.65 13.00 9.35
CA GLY A 105 -3.35 12.58 9.87
C GLY A 105 -3.39 11.34 10.76
N ASP A 106 -4.57 10.98 11.29
CA ASP A 106 -4.78 9.76 12.08
C ASP A 106 -4.49 8.47 11.29
N TYR A 107 -4.48 8.52 9.96
CA TYR A 107 -4.25 7.37 9.07
C TYR A 107 -3.10 7.57 8.09
N VAL A 108 -2.36 8.68 8.23
CA VAL A 108 -1.26 9.03 7.34
C VAL A 108 0.07 8.58 7.94
N LEU A 109 0.90 7.99 7.09
CA LEU A 109 2.25 7.51 7.39
C LEU A 109 3.26 8.29 6.55
N GLU A 110 4.51 8.29 6.97
CA GLU A 110 5.60 8.56 6.03
C GLU A 110 5.63 7.47 4.95
N SER A 111 5.91 7.82 3.69
CA SER A 111 6.00 6.84 2.61
C SER A 111 7.03 5.74 2.92
N ALA A 112 8.14 6.07 3.58
CA ALA A 112 9.15 5.09 3.97
C ALA A 112 8.57 4.02 4.92
N ARG A 113 7.66 4.42 5.82
CA ARG A 113 6.98 3.50 6.73
C ARG A 113 5.99 2.61 5.99
N ALA A 114 5.21 3.14 5.05
CA ALA A 114 4.32 2.33 4.22
C ALA A 114 5.08 1.28 3.37
N ARG A 115 6.30 1.60 2.90
CA ARG A 115 7.16 0.62 2.21
C ARG A 115 7.60 -0.53 3.12
N ASP A 116 7.94 -0.23 4.38
CA ASP A 116 8.27 -1.26 5.37
C ASP A 116 7.07 -2.19 5.64
N VAL A 117 5.85 -1.64 5.66
CA VAL A 117 4.60 -2.42 5.75
C VAL A 117 4.43 -3.37 4.57
N LEU A 118 4.59 -2.88 3.33
CA LEU A 118 4.50 -3.71 2.12
C LEU A 118 5.56 -4.82 2.10
N ARG A 119 6.81 -4.49 2.48
CA ARG A 119 7.91 -5.47 2.57
C ARG A 119 7.59 -6.57 3.57
N LYS A 120 7.14 -6.22 4.78
CA LYS A 120 6.76 -7.21 5.80
C LYS A 120 5.61 -8.09 5.34
N PHE A 121 4.60 -7.52 4.70
CA PHE A 121 3.48 -8.27 4.16
C PHE A 121 3.92 -9.26 3.07
N ALA A 122 4.82 -8.81 2.18
CA ALA A 122 5.44 -9.64 1.16
C ALA A 122 6.26 -10.79 1.76
N ASP A 123 6.95 -10.54 2.87
CA ASP A 123 7.72 -11.51 3.65
C ASP A 123 6.83 -12.42 4.54
N GLY A 124 5.51 -12.47 4.27
CA GLY A 124 4.58 -13.38 4.93
C GLY A 124 4.02 -12.92 6.27
N ALA A 125 4.26 -11.67 6.70
CA ALA A 125 3.67 -11.15 7.93
C ALA A 125 2.14 -11.13 7.86
N ASP A 126 1.52 -11.47 8.99
CA ASP A 126 0.07 -11.28 9.19
C ASP A 126 -0.24 -9.79 9.31
N VAL A 127 -1.35 -9.34 8.72
CA VAL A 127 -1.74 -7.92 8.75
C VAL A 127 -1.87 -7.37 10.17
N ARG A 128 -2.28 -8.19 11.14
CA ARG A 128 -2.36 -7.83 12.57
C ARG A 128 -0.99 -7.50 13.19
N CYS A 129 0.10 -7.92 12.56
CA CYS A 129 1.47 -7.60 12.97
C CYS A 129 2.03 -6.33 12.31
N LEU A 130 1.30 -5.72 11.37
CA LEU A 130 1.75 -4.53 10.63
C LEU A 130 1.45 -3.22 11.36
N GLY A 131 0.47 -3.24 12.27
CA GLY A 131 0.10 -2.11 13.14
C GLY A 131 -1.33 -2.24 13.63
N GLU A 132 -1.88 -1.11 14.12
CA GLU A 132 -3.27 -1.02 14.55
C GLU A 132 -4.16 -0.64 13.36
N TRP A 133 -5.30 -1.33 13.22
CA TRP A 133 -6.22 -1.15 12.09
C TRP A 133 -7.55 -0.59 12.58
N HIS A 134 -8.15 0.29 11.78
CA HIS A 134 -9.46 0.87 11.99
C HIS A 134 -10.41 0.46 10.88
N ASP A 135 -11.42 -0.33 11.20
CA ASP A 135 -12.47 -0.74 10.26
C ASP A 135 -13.32 0.46 9.82
N LEU A 136 -13.70 0.48 8.54
CA LEU A 136 -14.57 1.51 7.93
C LEU A 136 -16.05 1.10 7.87
#